data_AF-A0A415FA34-F1
#
_entry.id   AF-A0A415FA34-F1
#
_cell.length_a   1.000
_cell.length_b   1.000
_cell.length_c   1.000
_cell.angle_alpha   90.00
_cell.angle_beta   90.00
_cell.angle_gamma   90.00
#
_symmetry.space_group_name_H-M   'P 1'
#
loop_
_entity.id
_entity.type
_entity.pdbx_description
1 polymer ?
#
loop_
_entity_poly.entity_id
_entity_poly.type
_entity_poly.pdbx_seq_one_letter_code
_entity_poly.pdbx_strand_id
1 'polypeptide(L)'
;MSEVNDCLGDYEKGDIIYLLLSKEQCSSVLDDWMECNYTCDLSVRRSTKTPGSYVVTTKSLMWATRIIKWHGYQNVTYKKPKKHG
;
A
#
# COMPACT_ATOMS: atom_id res chain seq x y z
N MET A 1 11.17 4.44 -9.36
CA MET A 1 9.85 4.30 -10.01
C MET A 1 9.77 3.04 -10.89
N SER A 2 10.89 2.43 -11.32
CA SER A 2 10.88 1.18 -12.09
C SER A 2 10.44 -0.05 -11.29
N GLU A 3 10.98 -0.27 -10.08
CA GLU A 3 10.70 -1.50 -9.29
C GLU A 3 9.21 -1.69 -8.93
N VAL A 4 8.48 -0.59 -8.76
CA VAL A 4 7.06 -0.62 -8.38
C VAL A 4 6.18 -0.91 -9.58
N ASN A 5 6.56 -0.44 -10.78
CA ASN A 5 5.90 -0.82 -12.02
C ASN A 5 6.13 -2.31 -12.33
N ASP A 6 7.33 -2.84 -12.06
CA ASP A 6 7.62 -4.27 -12.23
C ASP A 6 6.75 -5.13 -11.28
N CYS A 7 6.43 -4.63 -10.08
CA CYS A 7 5.57 -5.33 -9.13
C CYS A 7 4.05 -5.14 -9.39
N LEU A 8 3.65 -4.08 -10.10
CA LEU A 8 2.25 -3.69 -10.30
C LEU A 8 1.73 -3.91 -11.72
N GLY A 9 2.56 -4.34 -12.67
CA GLY A 9 2.14 -4.76 -14.02
C GLY A 9 1.21 -3.75 -14.70
N ASP A 10 0.01 -4.20 -15.10
CA ASP A 10 -1.01 -3.42 -15.81
C ASP A 10 -1.83 -2.49 -14.89
N TYR A 11 -1.20 -1.86 -13.89
CA TYR A 11 -1.88 -0.88 -13.04
C TYR A 11 -2.36 0.32 -13.88
N GLU A 12 -3.64 0.69 -13.70
CA GLU A 12 -4.21 1.91 -14.26
C GLU A 12 -4.43 2.97 -13.17
N LYS A 13 -4.25 4.24 -13.53
CA LYS A 13 -4.49 5.37 -12.61
C LYS A 13 -5.93 5.29 -12.07
N GLY A 14 -6.06 5.08 -10.77
CA GLY A 14 -7.35 4.92 -10.08
C GLY A 14 -7.60 3.52 -9.52
N ASP A 15 -6.77 2.54 -9.88
CA ASP A 15 -6.74 1.23 -9.23
C ASP A 15 -6.33 1.36 -7.77
N ILE A 16 -6.87 0.48 -6.93
CA ILE A 16 -6.53 0.41 -5.51
C ILE A 16 -5.37 -0.57 -5.37
N ILE A 17 -4.25 -0.08 -4.87
CA ILE A 17 -3.07 -0.85 -4.53
C ILE A 17 -3.25 -1.39 -3.10
N TYR A 18 -2.84 -2.63 -2.89
CA TYR A 18 -2.87 -3.34 -1.61
C TYR A 18 -1.47 -3.81 -1.28
N LEU A 19 -0.92 -3.35 -0.15
CA LEU A 19 0.37 -3.77 0.38
C LEU A 19 0.14 -4.60 1.64
N LEU A 20 0.57 -5.86 1.63
CA LEU A 20 0.60 -6.71 2.81
C LEU A 20 1.89 -6.45 3.59
N LEU A 21 1.76 -6.08 4.85
CA LEU A 21 2.85 -5.72 5.76
C LEU A 21 2.79 -6.58 7.02
N SER A 22 3.96 -6.90 7.57
CA SER A 22 4.07 -7.36 8.97
C SER A 22 3.67 -6.24 9.94
N LYS A 23 3.53 -6.58 11.23
CA LYS A 23 3.21 -5.60 12.27
C LYS A 23 4.29 -4.51 12.35
N GLU A 24 5.55 -4.89 12.28
CA GLU A 24 6.71 -4.00 12.41
C GLU A 24 6.79 -3.04 11.22
N GLN A 25 6.64 -3.55 10.00
CA GLN A 25 6.59 -2.72 8.79
C GLN A 25 5.40 -1.76 8.82
N CYS A 26 4.23 -2.22 9.24
CA CYS A 26 3.04 -1.37 9.35
C CYS A 26 3.22 -0.27 10.39
N SER A 27 3.86 -0.56 11.54
CA SER A 27 4.17 0.46 12.55
C SER A 27 5.05 1.54 11.95
N SER A 28 6.13 1.15 11.26
CA SER A 28 7.06 2.10 10.63
C SER A 28 6.37 3.03 9.62
N VAL A 29 5.40 2.53 8.83
CA VAL A 29 4.61 3.37 7.91
C VAL A 29 3.74 4.37 8.66
N LEU A 30 3.09 3.94 9.76
CA LEU A 30 2.23 4.80 10.56
C LEU A 30 3.04 5.87 11.30
N ASP A 31 4.22 5.53 11.80
CA ASP A 31 5.12 6.46 12.49
C ASP A 31 5.58 7.58 11.52
N ASP A 32 6.09 7.24 10.32
CA ASP A 32 6.45 8.24 9.28
C ASP A 32 5.27 9.11 8.86
N TRP A 33 4.08 8.51 8.77
CA TRP A 33 2.86 9.25 8.42
C TRP A 33 2.46 10.26 9.50
N MET A 34 2.45 9.84 10.77
CA MET A 34 2.06 10.68 11.90
C MET A 34 3.08 11.82 12.14
N GLU A 35 4.38 11.52 12.04
CA GLU A 35 5.45 12.51 12.27
C GLU A 35 5.44 13.63 11.22
N CYS A 36 5.17 13.29 9.97
CA CYS A 36 5.25 14.25 8.88
C CYS A 36 3.91 14.93 8.53
N ASN A 37 2.81 14.52 9.17
CA ASN A 37 1.45 15.03 8.95
C ASN A 37 1.03 15.07 7.47
N TYR A 38 1.36 14.01 6.72
CA TYR A 38 1.09 13.97 5.29
C TYR A 38 -0.42 13.87 5.01
N THR A 39 -0.91 14.70 4.08
CA THR A 39 -2.22 14.46 3.45
C THR A 39 -2.09 13.30 2.47
N CYS A 40 -2.68 12.15 2.81
CA CYS A 40 -2.63 10.95 1.97
C CYS A 40 -3.96 10.18 1.97
N ASP A 41 -4.09 9.23 1.05
CA ASP A 41 -5.25 8.35 0.90
C ASP A 41 -5.00 6.94 1.46
N LEU A 42 -4.01 6.80 2.36
CA LEU A 42 -3.68 5.53 2.98
C LEU A 42 -4.84 5.06 3.87
N SER A 43 -5.18 3.78 3.74
CA SER A 43 -6.10 3.10 4.66
C SER A 43 -5.45 1.82 5.16
N VAL A 44 -5.56 1.55 6.46
CA VAL A 44 -4.92 0.40 7.11
C VAL A 44 -5.98 -0.50 7.73
N ARG A 45 -5.84 -1.80 7.51
CA ARG A 45 -6.69 -2.82 8.14
C ARG A 45 -5.90 -4.07 8.46
N ARG A 46 -6.38 -4.89 9.41
CA ARG A 46 -5.82 -6.23 9.64
C ARG A 46 -6.10 -7.12 8.42
N SER A 47 -5.12 -7.94 8.04
CA SER A 47 -5.32 -8.96 7.02
C SER A 47 -6.25 -10.05 7.55
N THR A 48 -7.27 -10.40 6.76
CA THR A 48 -8.19 -11.51 7.08
C THR A 48 -7.64 -12.86 6.62
N LYS A 49 -6.62 -12.86 5.75
CA LYS A 49 -6.03 -14.08 5.16
C LYS A 49 -4.67 -14.45 5.77
N THR A 50 -4.00 -13.49 6.39
CA THR A 50 -2.65 -13.66 6.95
C THR A 50 -2.64 -13.12 8.38
N PRO A 51 -2.89 -13.97 9.40
CA PRO A 51 -2.95 -13.53 10.79
C PRO A 51 -1.69 -12.78 11.22
N GLY A 52 -1.87 -11.75 12.06
CA GLY A 52 -0.77 -10.90 12.53
C GLY A 52 -0.24 -9.87 11.52
N SER A 53 -0.71 -9.91 10.27
CA SER A 53 -0.31 -8.98 9.21
C SER A 53 -1.38 -7.92 8.96
N TYR A 54 -0.97 -6.84 8.31
CA TYR A 54 -1.79 -5.68 7.98
C TYR A 54 -1.81 -5.46 6.47
N VAL A 55 -2.89 -4.87 5.99
CA VAL A 55 -3.04 -4.44 4.60
C VAL A 55 -3.17 -2.93 4.60
N VAL A 56 -2.21 -2.27 3.95
CA VAL A 56 -2.27 -0.85 3.64
C VAL A 56 -2.78 -0.70 2.20
N THR A 57 -3.72 0.20 1.98
CA THR A 57 -4.26 0.47 0.65
C THR A 57 -4.16 1.93 0.26
N THR A 58 -3.93 2.19 -1.02
CA THR A 58 -3.85 3.53 -1.61
C THR A 58 -4.14 3.47 -3.09
N LYS A 59 -4.63 4.57 -3.67
CA LYS A 59 -4.71 4.77 -5.13
C LYS A 59 -3.49 5.50 -5.68
N SER A 60 -2.61 6.02 -4.82
CA SER A 60 -1.42 6.77 -5.18
C SER A 60 -0.21 5.86 -5.36
N LEU A 61 0.31 5.79 -6.59
CA LEU A 61 1.59 5.12 -6.88
C LEU A 61 2.75 5.73 -6.08
N MET A 62 2.70 7.04 -5.81
CA MET A 62 3.74 7.72 -5.03
C MET A 62 3.79 7.18 -3.61
N TRP A 63 2.63 7.01 -2.95
CA TRP A 63 2.56 6.46 -1.60
C TRP A 63 2.93 4.98 -1.56
N ALA A 64 2.45 4.19 -2.51
CA ALA A 64 2.86 2.77 -2.63
C ALA A 64 4.37 2.64 -2.84
N THR A 65 4.97 3.48 -3.69
CA THR A 65 6.42 3.47 -3.95
C THR A 65 7.21 3.87 -2.72
N ARG A 66 6.75 4.87 -1.96
CA ARG A 66 7.39 5.27 -0.71
C ARG A 66 7.40 4.11 0.28
N ILE A 67 6.27 3.43 0.46
CA ILE A 67 6.17 2.27 1.38
C ILE A 67 7.12 1.16 0.95
N ILE A 68 7.08 0.77 -0.33
CA ILE A 68 7.93 -0.30 -0.88
C ILE A 68 9.41 0.01 -0.66
N LYS A 69 9.83 1.26 -0.93
CA LYS A 69 11.23 1.65 -0.87
C LYS A 69 11.77 1.79 0.54
N TRP A 70 10.99 2.34 1.46
CA TRP A 70 11.51 2.78 2.77
C TRP A 70 11.06 1.92 3.95
N HIS A 71 9.94 1.22 3.84
CA HIS A 71 9.37 0.43 4.93
C HIS A 71 9.34 -1.07 4.63
N GLY A 72 9.55 -1.45 3.37
CA GLY A 72 9.45 -2.83 2.91
C GLY A 72 8.01 -3.35 2.89
N TYR A 73 7.84 -4.56 2.36
CA TYR A 73 6.54 -5.20 2.21
C TYR A 73 6.70 -6.72 2.12
N GLN A 74 5.62 -7.45 2.38
CA GLN A 74 5.58 -8.90 2.18
C GLN A 74 4.98 -9.27 0.82
N ASN A 75 3.95 -8.54 0.39
CA ASN A 75 3.30 -8.74 -0.91
C ASN A 75 2.64 -7.44 -1.37
N VAL A 76 2.55 -7.24 -2.68
CA VAL A 76 1.84 -6.12 -3.31
C VAL A 76 0.94 -6.63 -4.43
N THR A 77 -0.27 -6.08 -4.51
CA THR A 77 -1.24 -6.38 -5.58
C THR A 77 -2.12 -5.15 -5.82
N TYR A 78 -2.95 -5.16 -6.86
CA TYR A 78 -3.89 -4.09 -7.16
C TYR A 78 -5.26 -4.65 -7.57
N LYS A 79 -6.30 -3.82 -7.44
CA LYS A 79 -7.64 -4.12 -7.96
C LYS A 79 -8.24 -2.91 -8.65
N LYS A 80 -8.86 -3.15 -9.80
CA LYS A 80 -9.67 -2.15 -10.49
C LYS A 80 -10.88 -1.76 -9.64
N PRO A 81 -11.22 -0.48 -9.51
CA PRO A 81 -12.44 -0.08 -8.85
C PRO A 81 -13.64 -0.70 -9.59
N LYS A 82 -14.64 -1.18 -8.85
CA LYS A 82 -15.89 -1.62 -9.47
C LYS A 82 -16.52 -0.43 -10.18
N LYS A 83 -16.54 -0.44 -11.51
CA LYS A 83 -17.35 0.48 -12.30
C LYS A 83 -18.81 0.11 -12.01
N HIS A 84 -19.54 0.95 -11.29
CA HIS A 84 -21.00 0.87 -11.30
C HIS A 84 -21.43 1.40 -12.68
N GLY A 85 -21.88 0.49 -13.53
CA GLY A 85 -22.57 0.82 -14.77
C GLY A 85 -24.02 1.21 -14.51
#